data_AF-A0A1G2YVC6-F1
#
_entry.id   AF-A0A1G2YVC6-F1
#
_cell.length_a   1.000
_cell.length_b   1.000
_cell.length_c   1.000
_cell.angle_alpha   90.00
_cell.angle_beta   90.00
_cell.angle_gamma   90.00
#
_symmetry.space_group_name_H-M   'P 1'
#
loop_
_entity.id
_entity.type
_entity.pdbx_description
1 polymer ?
#
loop_
_entity_poly.entity_id
_entity_poly.type
_entity_poly.pdbx_seq_one_letter_code
_entity_poly.pdbx_strand_id
1 'polypeptide(L)'
;MPYALCFLLFMIGLYCAVVKKNLVKIVIGLAIMEYAVNLFLIMLGYRAGGTAPIVGPGDLQAGVQRVTDSFINSSVDPLPQALVLTSIVISLGSLALLISMCIRIYGKYGTFDITEIRRLRG
;
A
#
# COMPACT_ATOMS: atom_id res chain seq x y z
N MET A 1 4.10 -8.39 -17.71
CA MET A 1 4.68 -9.29 -16.69
C MET A 1 4.60 -8.75 -15.26
N PRO A 2 4.88 -7.46 -14.94
CA PRO A 2 4.95 -7.04 -13.53
C PRO A 2 3.57 -6.94 -12.84
N TYR A 3 2.49 -6.64 -13.58
CA TYR A 3 1.12 -6.61 -13.03
C TYR A 3 0.62 -7.96 -12.46
N ALA A 4 1.07 -9.07 -13.04
CA ALA A 4 0.69 -10.41 -12.58
C ALA A 4 1.27 -10.71 -11.18
N LEU A 5 2.45 -10.16 -10.87
CA LEU A 5 3.08 -10.30 -9.56
C LEU A 5 2.28 -9.52 -8.49
N CYS A 6 1.81 -8.32 -8.79
CA CYS A 6 0.93 -7.56 -7.90
C CYS A 6 -0.37 -8.30 -7.62
N PHE A 7 -0.98 -8.89 -8.65
CA PHE A 7 -2.20 -9.69 -8.49
C PHE A 7 -1.97 -10.93 -7.62
N LEU A 8 -0.86 -11.63 -7.83
CA LEU A 8 -0.48 -12.79 -7.03
C LEU A 8 -0.22 -12.41 -5.57
N LEU A 9 0.47 -11.28 -5.32
CA LEU A 9 0.71 -10.76 -3.97
C LEU A 9 -0.60 -10.41 -3.25
N PHE A 10 -1.54 -9.80 -3.97
CA PHE A 10 -2.88 -9.50 -3.44
C PHE A 10 -3.65 -10.79 -3.09
N MET A 11 -3.59 -11.81 -3.95
CA MET A 11 -4.20 -13.12 -3.67
C MET A 11 -3.58 -13.82 -2.45
N ILE A 12 -2.26 -13.70 -2.24
CA ILE A 12 -1.60 -14.22 -1.04
C ILE A 12 -2.09 -13.51 0.22
N GLY A 13 -2.20 -12.17 0.18
CA GLY A 13 -2.74 -11.38 1.28
C GLY A 13 -4.18 -11.76 1.63
N LEU A 14 -5.03 -11.90 0.60
CA LEU A 14 -6.42 -12.33 0.75
C LEU A 14 -6.52 -13.75 1.34
N TYR A 15 -5.72 -14.69 0.83
CA TYR A 15 -5.67 -16.05 1.36
C TYR A 15 -5.24 -16.06 2.83
N CYS A 16 -4.23 -15.27 3.21
CA CYS A 16 -3.78 -15.15 4.60
C CYS A 16 -4.90 -14.61 5.50
N ALA A 17 -5.59 -13.56 5.07
CA ALA A 17 -6.67 -12.93 5.82
C ALA A 17 -7.88 -13.85 6.04
N VAL A 18 -8.23 -14.69 5.06
CA VAL A 18 -9.39 -15.60 5.13
C VAL A 18 -9.07 -16.89 5.90
N VAL A 19 -7.89 -17.48 5.69
CA VAL A 19 -7.59 -18.82 6.21
C VAL A 19 -7.03 -18.79 7.63
N LYS A 20 -6.34 -17.71 8.03
CA LYS A 20 -5.73 -17.66 9.36
C LYS A 20 -6.77 -17.28 10.41
N LYS A 21 -6.79 -18.05 11.49
CA LYS A 21 -7.69 -17.83 12.64
C LYS A 21 -7.11 -16.93 13.74
N ASN A 22 -5.84 -16.55 13.61
CA ASN A 22 -5.19 -15.66 14.56
C ASN A 22 -5.36 -14.22 14.08
N LEU A 23 -5.92 -13.36 14.94
CA LEU A 23 -6.19 -11.95 14.64
C LEU A 23 -4.96 -11.20 14.12
N VAL A 24 -3.78 -11.42 14.71
CA VAL A 24 -2.53 -10.77 14.27
C VAL A 24 -2.16 -11.17 12.84
N LYS A 25 -2.37 -12.45 12.48
CA LYS A 25 -2.11 -12.94 11.13
C LYS A 25 -3.08 -12.36 10.10
N ILE A 26 -4.33 -12.10 10.50
CA ILE A 26 -5.30 -11.41 9.64
C ILE A 26 -4.87 -9.97 9.38
N VAL A 27 -4.44 -9.24 10.43
CA VAL A 27 -3.93 -7.86 10.27
C VAL A 27 -2.73 -7.81 9.33
N ILE A 28 -1.80 -8.77 9.43
CA ILE A 28 -0.67 -8.88 8.49
C ILE A 28 -1.16 -9.19 7.08
N GLY A 29 -2.16 -10.06 6.91
CA GLY A 29 -2.78 -10.34 5.61
C GLY A 29 -3.36 -9.09 4.95
N LEU A 30 -4.07 -8.25 5.73
CA LEU A 30 -4.60 -6.97 5.27
C LEU A 30 -3.49 -5.98 4.87
N ALA A 31 -2.42 -5.89 5.66
CA ALA A 31 -1.27 -5.05 5.34
C ALA A 31 -0.60 -5.46 4.00
N ILE A 32 -0.46 -6.77 3.76
CA ILE A 32 0.09 -7.28 2.49
C ILE A 32 -0.83 -6.92 1.30
N MET A 33 -2.15 -6.98 1.48
CA MET A 33 -3.09 -6.55 0.44
C MET A 33 -2.94 -5.06 0.11
N GLU A 34 -2.83 -4.19 1.12
CA GLU A 34 -2.62 -2.76 0.93
C GLU A 34 -1.31 -2.47 0.17
N TYR A 35 -0.21 -3.14 0.55
CA TYR A 35 1.05 -3.01 -0.18
C TYR A 35 0.96 -3.48 -1.64
N ALA A 36 0.21 -4.55 -1.92
CA ALA A 36 0.00 -5.02 -3.29
C ALA A 36 -0.76 -4.00 -4.16
N VAL A 37 -1.77 -3.35 -3.59
CA VAL A 37 -2.53 -2.27 -4.27
C VAL A 37 -1.65 -1.05 -4.51
N ASN A 38 -0.86 -0.64 -3.51
CA ASN A 38 0.08 0.48 -3.64
C ASN A 38 1.12 0.21 -4.73
N LEU A 39 1.68 -1.01 -4.77
CA LEU A 39 2.62 -1.42 -5.81
C LEU A 39 1.98 -1.42 -7.20
N PHE A 40 0.73 -1.88 -7.30
CA PHE A 40 -0.03 -1.83 -8.55
C PHE A 40 -0.24 -0.39 -9.05
N LEU A 41 -0.57 0.56 -8.17
CA LEU A 41 -0.70 1.97 -8.52
C LEU A 41 0.62 2.56 -9.04
N ILE A 42 1.75 2.28 -8.37
CA ILE A 42 3.07 2.76 -8.84
C ILE A 42 3.37 2.22 -10.25
N MET A 43 3.07 0.94 -10.52
CA MET A 43 3.31 0.35 -11.83
C MET A 43 2.44 0.94 -12.95
N LEU A 44 1.27 1.50 -12.63
CA LEU A 44 0.46 2.22 -13.63
C LEU A 44 1.10 3.54 -14.05
N GLY A 45 1.77 4.23 -13.12
CA GLY A 45 2.47 5.48 -13.42
C GLY A 45 3.85 5.29 -14.06
N TYR A 46 4.38 4.07 -14.06
CA TYR A 46 5.73 3.79 -14.53
C TYR A 46 5.85 3.89 -16.06
N ARG A 47 6.74 4.77 -16.52
CA ARG A 47 7.11 4.93 -17.94
C ARG A 47 8.57 4.49 -18.14
N ALA A 48 8.80 3.59 -19.10
CA ALA A 48 10.15 3.14 -19.43
C ALA A 48 11.00 4.31 -19.95
N GLY A 49 12.16 4.56 -19.33
CA GLY A 49 13.01 5.72 -19.63
C GLY A 49 12.60 7.01 -18.91
N GLY A 50 11.64 6.93 -17.98
CA GLY A 50 11.14 8.09 -17.24
C GLY A 50 12.12 8.61 -16.18
N THR A 51 12.45 9.88 -16.20
CA THR A 51 13.11 10.62 -15.12
C THR A 51 12.10 10.99 -14.04
N ALA A 52 12.58 11.10 -12.79
CA ALA A 52 11.74 11.54 -11.68
C ALA A 52 11.14 12.94 -12.00
N PRO A 53 9.83 13.16 -11.76
CA PRO A 53 9.17 14.44 -12.03
C PRO A 53 9.53 15.47 -10.96
N ILE A 54 10.82 15.81 -10.87
CA ILE A 54 11.39 16.77 -9.93
C ILE A 54 12.10 17.82 -10.79
N VAL A 55 11.58 19.05 -10.79
CA VAL A 55 12.22 20.17 -11.48
C VAL A 55 13.35 20.70 -10.60
N GLY A 56 14.60 20.55 -11.05
CA GLY A 56 15.76 21.05 -10.33
C GLY A 56 16.03 22.54 -10.59
N PRO A 57 16.83 23.21 -9.74
CA PRO A 57 17.27 24.60 -9.98
C PRO A 57 18.01 24.81 -11.31
N GLY A 58 18.68 23.77 -11.82
CA GLY A 58 19.37 23.80 -13.12
C GLY A 58 18.45 23.75 -14.34
N ASP A 59 17.24 23.20 -14.20
CA ASP A 59 16.25 23.11 -15.29
C ASP A 59 15.52 24.44 -15.49
N LEU A 60 15.37 25.23 -14.42
CA LEU A 60 14.79 26.58 -14.44
C LEU A 60 15.68 27.59 -15.21
N GLN A 61 16.99 27.36 -15.29
CA GLN A 61 17.92 28.20 -16.04
C GLN A 61 17.91 27.92 -17.55
N ALA A 62 17.45 26.75 -17.98
CA ALA A 62 17.44 26.34 -19.39
C ALA A 62 16.25 26.90 -20.21
N GLY A 63 15.41 27.74 -19.60
CA GLY A 63 14.23 28.34 -20.22
C GLY A 63 13.01 27.41 -20.20
N VAL A 64 11.83 28.02 -19.99
CA VAL A 64 10.53 27.33 -19.81
C VAL A 64 10.27 26.27 -20.90
N GLN A 65 10.69 26.52 -22.14
CA GLN A 65 10.50 25.62 -23.27
C GLN A 65 11.14 24.23 -23.08
N ARG A 66 12.37 24.16 -22.57
CA ARG A 66 13.10 22.87 -22.40
C ARG A 66 12.60 22.06 -21.21
N VAL A 67 12.09 22.75 -20.18
CA VAL A 67 11.41 22.10 -19.05
C VAL A 67 10.14 21.42 -19.53
N THR A 68 9.35 22.09 -20.37
CA THR A 68 8.12 21.52 -20.95
C THR A 68 8.42 20.31 -21.84
N ASP A 69 9.46 20.37 -22.69
CA ASP A 69 9.82 19.25 -23.57
C ASP A 69 10.37 18.03 -22.82
N SER A 70 11.17 18.24 -21.76
CA SER A 70 11.71 17.15 -20.93
C SER A 70 10.64 16.52 -20.03
N PHE A 71 9.72 17.34 -19.50
CA PHE A 71 8.60 16.88 -18.69
C PHE A 71 7.56 16.10 -19.50
N ILE A 72 7.26 16.53 -20.73
CA ILE A 72 6.31 15.85 -21.61
C ILE A 72 6.88 14.52 -22.16
N ASN A 73 8.16 14.49 -22.52
CA ASN A 73 8.72 13.32 -23.21
C ASN A 73 9.32 12.27 -22.28
N SER A 74 9.82 12.65 -21.10
CA SER A 74 10.59 11.75 -20.24
C SER A 74 10.17 11.75 -18.78
N SER A 75 9.13 12.45 -18.30
CA SER A 75 8.74 12.31 -16.89
C SER A 75 7.78 11.14 -16.64
N VAL A 76 7.97 10.49 -15.48
CA VAL A 76 7.02 9.53 -14.89
C VAL A 76 5.77 10.28 -14.41
N ASP A 77 4.59 9.66 -14.47
CA ASP A 77 3.34 10.32 -14.04
C ASP A 77 3.39 10.63 -12.52
N PRO A 78 3.27 11.91 -12.11
CA PRO A 78 3.26 12.27 -10.70
C PRO A 78 1.95 11.90 -9.98
N LEU A 79 0.85 11.65 -10.70
CA LEU A 79 -0.46 11.39 -10.09
C LEU A 79 -0.50 10.09 -9.27
N PRO A 80 -0.04 8.92 -9.78
CA PRO A 80 0.00 7.70 -8.97
C PRO A 80 0.95 7.83 -7.77
N GLN A 81 1.98 8.65 -7.87
CA GLN A 81 2.94 8.89 -6.79
C GLN A 81 2.30 9.64 -5.61
N ALA A 82 1.48 10.67 -5.90
CA ALA A 82 0.72 11.39 -4.89
C ALA A 82 -0.38 10.51 -4.25
N LEU A 83 -1.07 9.70 -5.06
CA LEU A 83 -2.10 8.76 -4.58
C LEU A 83 -1.51 7.74 -3.59
N VAL A 84 -0.34 7.18 -3.91
CA VAL A 84 0.33 6.19 -3.06
C VAL A 84 0.83 6.81 -1.75
N LEU A 85 1.36 8.03 -1.79
CA LEU A 85 1.79 8.72 -0.56
C LEU A 85 0.61 8.89 0.42
N THR A 86 -0.57 9.21 -0.11
CA THR A 86 -1.79 9.36 0.70
C THR A 86 -2.27 8.00 1.24
N SER A 87 -2.23 6.96 0.39
CA SER A 87 -2.56 5.59 0.78
C SER A 87 -1.67 5.09 1.92
N ILE A 88 -0.37 5.37 1.89
CA ILE A 88 0.57 4.96 2.95
C ILE A 88 0.19 5.53 4.32
N VAL A 89 -0.23 6.80 4.37
CA VAL A 89 -0.64 7.44 5.64
C VAL A 89 -1.94 6.83 6.17
N ILE A 90 -2.91 6.56 5.28
CA ILE A 90 -4.18 5.91 5.65
C ILE A 90 -3.93 4.48 6.15
N SER A 91 -3.10 3.72 5.45
CA SER A 91 -2.66 2.37 5.84
C SER A 91 -2.04 2.34 7.23
N LEU A 92 -1.15 3.29 7.55
CA LEU A 92 -0.55 3.39 8.88
C LEU A 92 -1.60 3.62 9.97
N GLY A 93 -2.56 4.52 9.72
CA GLY A 93 -3.67 4.79 10.65
C GLY A 93 -4.59 3.59 10.86
N SER A 94 -4.96 2.91 9.77
CA SER A 94 -5.77 1.69 9.78
C SER A 94 -5.06 0.56 10.55
N LEU A 95 -3.78 0.32 10.28
CA LEU A 95 -2.97 -0.69 10.95
C LEU A 95 -2.87 -0.41 12.46
N ALA A 96 -2.63 0.84 12.85
CA ALA A 96 -2.58 1.23 14.26
C ALA A 96 -3.92 0.96 14.98
N LEU A 97 -5.03 1.26 14.32
CA LEU A 97 -6.37 0.99 14.84
C LEU A 97 -6.63 -0.52 14.98
N LEU A 98 -6.27 -1.31 13.98
CA LEU A 98 -6.42 -2.78 13.99
C LEU A 98 -5.58 -3.43 15.11
N ILE A 99 -4.34 -2.98 15.29
CA ILE A 99 -3.45 -3.46 16.36
C ILE A 99 -4.01 -3.05 17.73
N SER A 100 -4.44 -1.81 17.89
CA SER A 100 -5.09 -1.33 19.13
C SER A 100 -6.33 -2.18 19.48
N MET A 101 -7.14 -2.53 18.48
CA MET A 101 -8.28 -3.42 18.65
C MET A 101 -7.84 -4.84 19.05
N CYS A 102 -6.79 -5.38 18.44
CA CYS A 102 -6.22 -6.68 18.81
C CYS A 102 -5.73 -6.71 20.26
N ILE A 103 -5.06 -5.66 20.72
CA ILE A 103 -4.62 -5.52 22.12
C ILE A 103 -5.83 -5.49 23.06
N ARG A 104 -6.87 -4.72 22.72
CA ARG A 104 -8.09 -4.62 23.55
C ARG A 104 -8.86 -5.94 23.61
N ILE A 105 -8.93 -6.68 22.50
CA ILE A 105 -9.56 -8.00 22.45
C ILE A 105 -8.77 -8.99 23.30
N TYR A 106 -7.44 -8.99 23.20
CA TYR A 106 -6.59 -9.85 24.02
C TYR A 106 -6.74 -9.54 25.51
N GLY A 107 -6.81 -8.26 25.90
CA GLY A 107 -7.05 -7.87 27.29
C GLY A 107 -8.40 -8.35 27.85
N LYS A 108 -9.41 -8.55 26.99
CA LYS A 108 -10.76 -9.00 27.40
C LYS A 108 -10.93 -10.53 27.37
N TYR A 109 -10.38 -11.20 26.36
CA TYR A 109 -10.63 -12.62 26.10
C TYR A 109 -9.40 -13.51 26.34
N GLY A 110 -8.20 -12.95 26.50
CA GLY A 110 -6.96 -13.68 26.74
C GLY A 110 -6.44 -14.53 25.57
N THR A 111 -7.09 -14.47 24.42
CA THR A 111 -6.76 -15.27 23.23
C THR A 111 -6.78 -14.42 21.96
N PHE A 112 -5.92 -14.77 21.01
CA PHE A 112 -5.90 -14.19 19.67
C PHE A 112 -6.65 -15.05 18.64
N ASP A 113 -7.22 -16.20 19.05
CA ASP A 113 -8.01 -17.07 18.17
C ASP A 113 -9.47 -16.62 18.12
N ILE A 114 -9.91 -16.27 16.91
CA ILE A 114 -11.28 -15.77 16.67
C ILE A 114 -12.33 -16.85 16.95
N THR A 115 -11.96 -18.13 16.80
CA THR A 115 -12.85 -19.29 17.05
C THR A 115 -13.18 -19.42 18.54
N GLU A 116 -12.19 -19.16 19.40
CA GLU A 116 -12.37 -19.20 20.85
C GLU A 116 -13.17 -18.00 21.35
N ILE A 117 -12.89 -16.81 20.81
CA ILE A 117 -13.66 -15.59 21.11
C ILE A 117 -15.15 -15.80 20.79
N ARG A 118 -15.47 -16.50 19.70
CA ARG A 118 -16.87 -16.80 19.34
C ARG A 118 -17.56 -17.77 20.31
N ARG A 119 -16.81 -18.67 20.95
CA ARG A 119 -17.33 -19.64 21.94
C ARG A 119 -17.48 -19.05 23.34
N LEU A 120 -16.76 -17.96 23.64
CA LEU A 120 -16.85 -17.24 24.92
C LEU A 120 -18.00 -16.21 24.95
N ARG A 121 -18.65 -15.96 23.81
CA ARG A 121 -19.99 -15.39 23.80
C ARG A 121 -20.97 -16.53 24.01
N GLY A 122 -21.59 -16.57 25.20
CA GLY A 122 -22.79 -17.36 25.44
C GLY A 122 -23.86 -17.08 24.41
#